data_AF-M7CTN7-F1
#
_entry.id   AF-M7CTN7-F1
#
_cell.length_a   1.000
_cell.length_b   1.000
_cell.length_c   1.000
_cell.angle_alpha   90.00
_cell.angle_beta   90.00
_cell.angle_gamma   90.00
#
_symmetry.space_group_name_H-M   'P 1'
#
loop_
_entity.id
_entity.type
_entity.pdbx_description
1 polymer ?
#
loop_
_entity_poly.entity_id
_entity_poly.type
_entity_poly.pdbx_seq_one_letter_code
_entity_poly.pdbx_strand_id
1 'polypeptide(L)'
;MDSQMTDDHLLVKAATRAGKTLGLEESNIAQLLHTNSPNATGESCDKQACALLIELYKLLSHSTSNNEQSMRHWMKTRNRHFDEIPLQMAKTATGLERLIAYLESLNH
;
A
#
# COMPACT_ATOMS: atom_id res chain seq x y z
N MET A 1 -7.46 -17.91 20.86
CA MET A 1 -7.71 -16.57 20.30
C MET A 1 -6.40 -15.84 19.94
N ASP A 2 -5.24 -16.39 20.33
CA ASP A 2 -3.91 -15.78 20.18
C ASP A 2 -3.31 -15.79 18.76
N SER A 3 -3.71 -16.72 17.89
CA SER A 3 -3.16 -16.79 16.53
C SER A 3 -3.60 -15.62 15.65
N GLN A 4 -4.89 -15.26 15.65
CA GLN A 4 -5.43 -14.19 14.79
C GLN A 4 -4.87 -12.80 15.12
N MET A 5 -4.64 -12.48 16.39
CA MET A 5 -4.01 -11.20 16.78
C MET A 5 -2.57 -11.12 16.26
N THR A 6 -1.82 -12.23 16.34
CA THR A 6 -0.44 -12.29 15.86
C THR A 6 -0.37 -12.11 14.34
N ASP A 7 -1.30 -12.71 13.61
CA ASP A 7 -1.38 -12.61 12.15
C ASP A 7 -1.69 -11.17 11.68
N ASP A 8 -2.63 -10.49 12.36
CA ASP A 8 -3.01 -9.12 12.03
C ASP A 8 -1.88 -8.13 12.31
N HIS A 9 -1.20 -8.27 13.45
CA HIS A 9 0.00 -7.48 13.76
C HIS A 9 1.13 -7.71 12.75
N LEU A 10 1.34 -8.95 12.29
CA LEU A 10 2.35 -9.27 11.27
C LEU A 10 1.99 -8.63 9.92
N LEU A 11 0.72 -8.68 9.54
CA LEU A 11 0.22 -8.09 8.31
C LEU A 11 0.38 -6.57 8.30
N VAL A 12 -0.02 -5.88 9.37
CA VAL A 12 0.18 -4.43 9.54
C VAL A 12 1.65 -4.06 9.43
N LYS A 13 2.52 -4.84 10.08
CA LYS A 13 3.97 -4.61 10.06
C LYS A 13 4.55 -4.78 8.65
N ALA A 14 4.10 -5.78 7.91
CA ALA A 14 4.52 -6.01 6.53
C ALA A 14 4.04 -4.87 5.60
N ALA A 15 2.77 -4.48 5.71
CA ALA A 15 2.20 -3.38 4.93
C ALA A 15 2.88 -2.04 5.27
N THR A 16 3.17 -1.79 6.55
CA THR A 16 3.89 -0.59 6.98
C THR A 16 5.28 -0.51 6.37
N ARG A 17 6.01 -1.64 6.35
CA ARG A 17 7.34 -1.69 5.70
C ARG A 17 7.23 -1.43 4.19
N ALA A 18 6.29 -2.08 3.52
CA ALA A 18 6.03 -1.86 2.10
C ALA A 18 5.76 -0.38 1.80
N GLY A 19 4.85 0.26 2.54
CA GLY A 19 4.53 1.68 2.38
C GLY A 19 5.75 2.59 2.60
N LYS A 20 6.55 2.32 3.65
CA LYS A 20 7.79 3.09 3.91
C LYS A 20 8.79 2.95 2.77
N THR A 21 8.98 1.74 2.23
CA THR A 21 9.86 1.51 1.07
C THR A 21 9.38 2.25 -0.18
N LEU A 22 8.06 2.31 -0.41
CA LEU A 22 7.46 3.09 -1.49
C LEU A 22 7.54 4.61 -1.28
N GLY A 23 7.88 5.05 -0.07
CA GLY A 23 8.07 6.46 0.29
C GLY A 23 6.82 7.15 0.83
N LEU A 24 5.82 6.39 1.27
CA LEU A 24 4.68 6.94 2.02
C LEU A 24 5.11 7.38 3.41
N GLU A 25 4.47 8.45 3.90
CA GLU A 25 4.64 8.91 5.28
C GLU A 25 3.93 7.98 6.26
N GLU A 26 4.50 7.83 7.46
CA GLU A 26 4.00 6.94 8.50
C GLU A 26 2.57 7.29 8.95
N SER A 27 2.22 8.59 8.99
CA SER A 27 0.86 9.07 9.25
C SER A 27 -0.14 8.57 8.20
N ASN A 28 0.21 8.64 6.92
CA ASN A 28 -0.68 8.22 5.83
C ASN A 28 -0.84 6.70 5.81
N ILE A 29 0.25 5.96 6.09
CA ILE A 29 0.20 4.50 6.25
C ILE A 29 -0.72 4.15 7.42
N ALA A 30 -0.54 4.78 8.59
CA ALA A 30 -1.38 4.51 9.75
C ALA A 30 -2.86 4.82 9.46
N GLN A 31 -3.16 5.94 8.81
CA GLN A 31 -4.54 6.29 8.43
C GLN A 31 -5.16 5.31 7.43
N LEU A 32 -4.35 4.79 6.50
CA LEU A 32 -4.80 3.83 5.50
C LEU A 32 -5.04 2.44 6.11
N LEU A 33 -4.20 2.01 7.05
CA LEU A 33 -4.25 0.65 7.60
C LEU A 33 -5.21 0.50 8.78
N HIS A 34 -5.59 1.57 9.47
CA HIS A 34 -6.50 1.48 10.62
C HIS A 34 -7.93 1.85 10.23
N THR A 35 -8.88 1.01 10.62
CA THR A 35 -10.30 1.28 10.37
C THR A 35 -10.85 2.22 11.44
N ASN A 36 -11.29 3.43 11.08
CA ASN A 36 -12.02 4.33 11.98
C ASN A 36 -13.49 3.90 12.19
N SER A 37 -13.77 2.60 12.31
CA SER A 37 -15.14 2.13 12.50
C SER A 37 -15.54 2.37 13.96
N PRO A 38 -16.61 3.15 14.23
CA PRO A 38 -17.09 3.36 15.59
C PRO A 38 -17.62 2.08 16.25
N ASN A 39 -17.80 1.00 15.49
CA ASN A 39 -18.19 -0.32 15.97
C ASN A 39 -17.01 -1.31 16.12
N ALA A 40 -15.77 -0.90 15.81
CA ALA A 40 -14.61 -1.75 16.02
C ALA A 40 -14.29 -1.82 17.52
N THR A 41 -14.73 -2.88 18.19
CA THR A 41 -14.28 -3.22 19.54
C THR A 41 -12.86 -3.78 19.47
N GLY A 42 -11.86 -2.89 19.46
CA GLY A 42 -10.42 -3.20 19.36
C GLY A 42 -9.75 -2.56 18.15
N GLU A 43 -8.42 -2.38 18.21
CA GLU A 43 -7.57 -1.90 17.10
C GLU A 43 -7.71 -2.84 15.87
N SER A 44 -8.77 -2.65 15.10
CA SER A 44 -9.05 -3.45 13.92
C SER A 44 -8.33 -2.84 12.72
N CYS A 45 -7.36 -3.60 12.20
CA CYS A 45 -6.68 -3.30 10.96
C CYS A 45 -7.59 -3.53 9.75
N ASP A 46 -7.53 -2.64 8.77
CA ASP A 46 -8.07 -2.87 7.43
C ASP A 46 -7.17 -3.86 6.66
N LYS A 47 -7.56 -5.13 6.68
CA LYS A 47 -6.80 -6.22 6.04
C LYS A 47 -6.74 -6.05 4.52
N GLN A 48 -7.77 -5.47 3.90
CA GLN A 48 -7.80 -5.21 2.46
C GLN A 48 -6.77 -4.14 2.11
N ALA A 49 -6.74 -3.03 2.84
CA ALA A 49 -5.74 -1.97 2.64
C ALA A 49 -4.31 -2.49 2.83
N CYS A 50 -4.07 -3.36 3.82
CA CYS A 50 -2.78 -4.02 3.99
C CYS A 50 -2.39 -4.87 2.78
N ALA A 51 -3.30 -5.71 2.31
CA ALA A 51 -3.05 -6.61 1.18
C ALA A 51 -2.73 -5.81 -0.09
N LEU A 52 -3.53 -4.79 -0.40
CA LEU A 52 -3.32 -3.90 -1.55
C LEU A 52 -1.96 -3.20 -1.48
N LEU A 53 -1.56 -2.69 -0.31
CA LEU A 53 -0.28 -2.01 -0.18
C LEU A 53 0.92 -2.95 -0.40
N ILE A 54 0.82 -4.18 0.11
CA ILE A 54 1.83 -5.24 -0.11
C ILE A 54 1.88 -5.65 -1.58
N GLU A 55 0.73 -5.76 -2.23
CA GLU A 55 0.61 -6.13 -3.64
C GLU A 55 1.20 -5.07 -4.57
N LEU A 56 0.89 -3.80 -4.34
CA LEU A 56 1.50 -2.67 -5.05
C LEU A 56 3.03 -2.70 -4.93
N TYR A 57 3.55 -2.95 -3.73
CA TYR A 57 5.00 -3.10 -3.52
C TYR A 57 5.60 -4.25 -4.33
N LYS A 58 4.93 -5.41 -4.38
CA LYS A 58 5.40 -6.58 -5.14
C LYS A 58 5.41 -6.32 -6.65
N LEU A 59 4.37 -5.68 -7.19
CA LEU A 59 4.31 -5.34 -8.61
C LEU A 59 5.41 -4.35 -9.00
N LEU A 60 5.63 -3.32 -8.18
CA LEU A 60 6.70 -2.36 -8.41
C LEU A 60 8.08 -3.01 -8.26
N SER A 61 8.29 -3.85 -7.25
CA SER A 61 9.58 -4.52 -7.07
C SER A 61 9.89 -5.46 -8.23
N HIS A 62 8.88 -6.13 -8.81
CA HIS A 62 9.06 -6.92 -10.01
C HIS A 62 9.45 -6.03 -11.21
N SER A 63 8.69 -4.97 -11.47
CA SER A 63 8.91 -4.04 -12.59
C SER A 63 10.26 -3.31 -12.50
N THR A 64 10.74 -3.00 -11.30
CA THR A 64 11.99 -2.27 -11.08
C THR A 64 13.18 -3.16 -10.73
N SER A 65 13.10 -4.47 -10.93
CA SER A 65 14.16 -5.43 -10.53
C SER A 65 14.63 -5.24 -9.08
N ASN A 66 13.66 -5.00 -8.18
CA ASN A 66 13.82 -4.78 -6.74
C ASN A 66 14.66 -3.53 -6.36
N ASN A 67 14.81 -2.57 -7.27
CA ASN A 67 15.51 -1.31 -6.99
C ASN A 67 14.59 -0.31 -6.25
N GLU A 68 14.84 -0.09 -4.96
CA GLU A 68 14.04 0.82 -4.13
C GLU A 68 14.03 2.27 -4.61
N GLN A 69 15.15 2.79 -5.13
CA GLN A 69 15.21 4.16 -5.65
C GLN A 69 14.28 4.33 -6.85
N SER A 70 14.21 3.31 -7.71
CA SER A 70 13.34 3.28 -8.88
C SER A 70 11.87 3.17 -8.49
N MET A 71 11.54 2.33 -7.50
CA MET A 71 10.18 2.25 -6.94
C MET A 71 9.73 3.62 -6.39
N ARG A 72 10.57 4.26 -5.57
CA ARG A 72 10.28 5.58 -5.00
C ARG A 72 10.19 6.67 -6.05
N HIS A 73 11.03 6.59 -7.10
CA HIS A 73 10.98 7.52 -8.22
C HIS A 73 9.64 7.40 -8.95
N TRP A 74 9.23 6.17 -9.31
CA TRP A 74 7.94 5.93 -9.95
C TRP A 74 6.77 6.47 -9.11
N MET A 75 6.78 6.21 -7.80
CA MET A 75 5.74 6.69 -6.88
C MET A 75 5.63 8.22 -6.84
N LYS A 76 6.76 8.93 -7.02
CA LYS A 76 6.84 10.41 -6.94
C LYS A 76 6.66 11.10 -8.29
N THR A 77 6.76 10.38 -9.39
CA THR A 77 6.66 10.93 -10.74
C THR A 77 5.19 11.00 -11.18
N ARG A 78 4.75 12.17 -11.67
CA ARG A 78 3.39 12.34 -12.18
C ARG A 78 3.13 11.32 -13.30
N ASN A 79 2.08 10.52 -13.15
CA ASN A 79 1.72 9.51 -14.11
C ASN A 79 0.66 10.07 -15.07
N ARG A 80 0.97 10.10 -16.38
CA ARG A 80 0.08 10.64 -17.42
C ARG A 80 -1.26 9.92 -17.54
N HIS A 81 -1.32 8.63 -17.17
CA HIS A 81 -2.57 7.88 -17.20
C HIS A 81 -3.60 8.38 -16.18
N PHE A 82 -3.13 8.81 -15.01
CA PHE A 82 -3.98 9.31 -13.92
C PHE A 82 -4.02 10.83 -13.81
N ASP A 83 -3.12 11.52 -14.53
CA ASP A 83 -2.80 12.94 -14.35
C ASP A 83 -2.53 13.32 -12.88
N GLU A 84 -1.96 12.38 -12.12
CA GLU A 84 -1.70 12.53 -10.68
C GLU A 84 -0.38 11.85 -10.30
N ILE A 85 0.14 12.17 -9.12
CA ILE A 85 1.32 11.51 -8.54
C ILE A 85 0.84 10.22 -7.83
N PRO A 86 1.35 9.02 -8.18
CA PRO A 86 0.93 7.76 -7.57
C PRO A 86 0.96 7.76 -6.03
N LEU A 87 1.93 8.44 -5.43
CA LEU A 87 2.03 8.60 -3.98
C LEU A 87 0.81 9.28 -3.34
N GLN A 88 0.12 10.18 -4.05
CA GLN A 88 -1.11 10.80 -3.56
C GLN A 88 -2.29 9.82 -3.64
N MET A 89 -2.38 9.08 -4.74
CA MET A 89 -3.41 8.05 -4.93
C MET A 89 -3.31 6.95 -3.86
N ALA A 90 -2.08 6.50 -3.55
CA ALA A 90 -1.79 5.45 -2.59
C ALA A 90 -2.17 5.77 -1.13
N LYS A 91 -2.69 6.97 -0.84
CA LYS A 91 -3.25 7.33 0.48
C LYS A 91 -4.63 6.76 0.74
N THR A 92 -5.27 6.15 -0.26
CA THR A 92 -6.62 5.58 -0.17
C THR A 92 -6.64 4.17 -0.74
N ALA A 93 -7.51 3.31 -0.22
CA ALA A 93 -7.66 1.94 -0.73
C ALA A 93 -8.03 1.92 -2.23
N THR A 94 -8.98 2.76 -2.65
CA THR A 94 -9.36 2.89 -4.06
C THR A 94 -8.22 3.36 -4.95
N GLY A 95 -7.35 4.25 -4.46
CA GLY A 95 -6.18 4.67 -5.22
C GLY A 95 -5.15 3.54 -5.36
N LEU A 96 -4.96 2.70 -4.34
CA LEU A 96 -4.12 1.50 -4.44
C LEU A 96 -4.66 0.52 -5.49
N GLU A 97 -5.96 0.22 -5.47
CA GLU A 97 -6.61 -0.66 -6.46
C GLU A 97 -6.37 -0.16 -7.89
N ARG A 98 -6.52 1.15 -8.13
CA ARG A 98 -6.27 1.76 -9.44
C ARG A 98 -4.81 1.63 -9.87
N LEU A 99 -3.86 1.83 -8.95
CA LEU A 99 -2.43 1.71 -9.24
C LEU A 99 -2.05 0.27 -9.57
N ILE A 100 -2.59 -0.71 -8.83
CA ILE A 100 -2.38 -2.14 -9.06
C ILE A 100 -2.91 -2.52 -10.44
N ALA A 101 -4.17 -2.22 -10.73
CA ALA A 101 -4.78 -2.55 -12.02
C ALA A 101 -4.02 -1.96 -13.21
N TYR A 102 -3.51 -0.72 -13.06
CA TYR A 102 -2.67 -0.11 -14.08
C TYR A 102 -1.33 -0.83 -14.25
N LEU A 103 -0.62 -1.15 -13.16
CA LEU A 103 0.65 -1.89 -13.23
C LEU A 103 0.47 -3.29 -13.81
N GLU A 104 -0.62 -3.97 -13.48
CA GLU A 104 -0.97 -5.26 -14.09
C GLU A 104 -1.22 -5.11 -15.60
N SER A 105 -1.92 -4.06 -16.02
CA SER A 105 -2.16 -3.80 -17.45
C SER A 105 -0.89 -3.52 -18.26
N LEU A 106 0.19 -3.07 -17.62
CA LEU A 106 1.49 -2.86 -18.26
C LEU A 106 2.34 -4.13 -18.35
N ASN A 107 2.08 -5.10 -17.49
CA ASN A 107 2.87 -6.33 -17.37
C ASN A 107 2.24 -7.53 -18.09
N HIS A 108 1.12 -7.32 -18.80
CA HIS A 108 0.40 -8.32 -19.59
C HIS A 108 0.60 -8.04 -21.10
#